data_AF-A0A4U5M1K2-F1
#
_entry.id   AF-A0A4U5M1K2-F1
#
_cell.length_a   1.000
_cell.length_b   1.000
_cell.length_c   1.000
_cell.angle_alpha   90.00
_cell.angle_beta   90.00
_cell.angle_gamma   90.00
#
_symmetry.space_group_name_H-M   'P 1'
#
loop_
_entity.id
_entity.type
_entity.pdbx_description
1 polymer ?
#
loop_
_entity_poly.entity_id
_entity_poly.type
_entity_poly.pdbx_seq_one_letter_code
_entity_poly.pdbx_strand_id
1 'polypeptide(L)'
;MRQNTSSILVPFLGYLMGVLAFCDTACIICEFENGFRQVLGIQSHRKECFWNISFYLVLNVVQSFNFSAMAFDRLYALSVPMR
;
A
#
# COMPACT_ATOMS: atom_id res chain seq x y z
N MET A 1 -31.20 8.60 -11.27
CA MET A 1 -30.95 7.61 -10.21
C MET A 1 -29.45 7.58 -9.90
N ARG A 2 -28.94 8.64 -9.24
CA ARG A 2 -27.49 8.94 -9.11
C ARG A 2 -26.84 8.44 -7.81
N GLN A 3 -27.61 7.72 -6.97
CA GLN A 3 -27.28 7.53 -5.55
C GLN A 3 -26.73 6.13 -5.17
N ASN A 4 -26.89 5.09 -6.00
CA ASN A 4 -26.59 3.72 -5.55
C ASN A 4 -25.13 3.30 -5.77
N THR A 5 -24.52 3.65 -6.92
CA THR A 5 -23.14 3.24 -7.25
C THR A 5 -22.08 4.02 -6.47
N SER A 6 -22.29 5.34 -6.27
CA SER A 6 -21.38 6.20 -5.50
C SER A 6 -21.31 5.81 -4.02
N SER A 7 -22.39 5.27 -3.45
CA SER A 7 -22.46 4.91 -2.03
C SER A 7 -21.63 3.66 -1.68
N ILE A 8 -21.30 2.82 -2.67
CA ILE A 8 -20.50 1.59 -2.49
C ILE A 8 -19.04 1.80 -2.95
N LEU A 9 -18.83 2.59 -4.01
CA LEU A 9 -17.49 2.85 -4.54
C LEU A 9 -16.65 3.75 -3.62
N VAL A 10 -17.27 4.78 -3.01
CA VAL A 10 -16.59 5.73 -2.11
C VAL A 10 -16.03 5.05 -0.84
N PRO A 11 -16.76 4.19 -0.11
CA PRO A 11 -16.18 3.49 1.04
C PRO A 11 -15.10 2.48 0.65
N PHE A 12 -15.21 1.83 -0.52
CA PHE A 12 -14.19 0.91 -1.02
C PHE A 12 -12.88 1.65 -1.38
N LEU A 13 -12.99 2.81 -2.04
CA LEU A 13 -11.84 3.65 -2.35
C LEU A 13 -11.18 4.20 -1.06
N GLY A 14 -11.98 4.63 -0.08
CA GLY A 14 -11.47 5.07 1.22
C GLY A 14 -10.73 3.97 1.97
N TYR A 15 -11.25 2.74 1.92
CA TYR A 15 -10.59 1.57 2.49
C TYR A 15 -9.24 1.26 1.80
N LEU A 16 -9.23 1.24 0.45
CA LEU A 16 -8.00 1.03 -0.33
C LEU A 16 -6.94 2.10 -0.02
N MET A 17 -7.34 3.36 0.06
CA MET A 17 -6.43 4.46 0.44
C MET A 17 -5.90 4.30 1.87
N GLY A 18 -6.73 3.84 2.81
CA GLY A 18 -6.31 3.56 4.18
C GLY A 18 -5.27 2.43 4.25
N VAL A 19 -5.51 1.33 3.51
CA VAL A 19 -4.55 0.22 3.41
C VAL A 19 -3.24 0.69 2.76
N LEU A 20 -3.33 1.52 1.71
CA LEU A 20 -2.16 2.08 1.04
C LEU A 20 -1.33 2.95 1.99
N ALA A 21 -1.96 3.85 2.74
CA ALA A 21 -1.28 4.72 3.71
C ALA A 21 -0.63 3.92 4.84
N PHE A 22 -1.28 2.84 5.29
CA PHE A 22 -0.70 1.93 6.28
C PHE A 22 0.54 1.21 5.74
N CYS A 23 0.47 0.66 4.52
CA CYS A 23 1.60 0.00 3.88
C CYS A 23 2.78 0.96 3.68
N ASP A 24 2.51 2.19 3.26
CA ASP A 24 3.52 3.23 3.03
C ASP A 24 4.23 3.62 4.33
N THR A 25 3.46 3.86 5.40
CA THR A 25 4.01 4.18 6.73
C THR A 25 4.86 3.02 7.27
N ALA A 26 4.41 1.78 7.09
CA ALA A 26 5.16 0.60 7.51
C ALA A 26 6.47 0.46 6.74
N CYS A 27 6.48 0.71 5.42
CA CYS A 27 7.70 0.74 4.61
C CYS A 27 8.68 1.81 5.12
N ILE A 28 8.21 3.04 5.37
CA ILE A 28 9.06 4.14 5.88
C ILE A 28 9.68 3.77 7.23
N ILE A 29 8.92 3.15 8.14
CA ILE A 29 9.45 2.70 9.43
C ILE A 29 10.56 1.66 9.23
N CYS A 30 10.33 0.66 8.38
CA CYS A 30 11.34 -0.37 8.09
C CYS A 30 12.62 0.22 7.45
N GLU A 31 12.48 1.17 6.52
CA GLU A 31 13.62 1.88 5.94
C GLU A 31 14.37 2.71 6.99
N PHE A 32 13.63 3.37 7.88
CA PHE A 32 14.21 4.16 8.95
C PHE A 32 15.00 3.29 9.94
N GLU A 33 14.46 2.14 10.35
CA GLU A 33 15.17 1.19 11.22
C GLU A 33 16.45 0.64 10.58
N ASN A 34 16.40 0.29 9.29
CA ASN A 34 17.58 -0.17 8.55
C ASN A 34 18.62 0.95 8.39
N GLY A 35 18.19 2.17 8.09
CA GLY A 35 19.07 3.34 7.99
C GLY A 35 19.71 3.69 9.33
N PHE A 36 18.95 3.65 10.43
CA PHE A 36 19.46 3.92 11.78
C PHE A 36 20.52 2.89 12.21
N ARG A 37 20.30 1.61 11.89
CA ARG A 37 21.29 0.54 12.11
C ARG A 37 22.56 0.76 11.28
N GLN A 38 22.42 1.23 10.04
CA GLN A 38 23.56 1.52 9.18
C GLN A 38 24.39 2.70 9.70
N VAL A 39 23.74 3.75 10.23
CA VAL A 39 24.42 4.90 10.86
C VAL A 39 25.13 4.52 12.16
N LEU A 40 24.52 3.66 12.98
CA LEU A 40 25.12 3.17 14.23
C LEU A 40 26.23 2.11 14.00
N GLY A 41 26.44 1.65 12.76
CA GLY A 41 27.47 0.66 12.43
C GLY A 41 27.22 -0.74 13.02
N ILE A 42 26.00 -1.03 13.48
CA ILE A 42 25.64 -2.31 14.09
C ILE A 42 25.29 -3.30 12.98
N GLN A 43 26.11 -4.35 12.80
CA GLN A 43 25.82 -5.40 11.84
C GLN A 43 24.67 -6.29 12.32
N SER A 44 23.59 -6.36 11.55
CA SER A 44 22.45 -7.24 11.83
C SER A 44 22.75 -8.69 11.47
N HIS A 45 22.20 -9.63 12.25
CA HIS A 45 22.33 -11.06 11.98
C HIS A 45 21.51 -11.48 10.75
N ARG A 46 22.00 -12.48 9.99
CA ARG A 46 21.46 -12.91 8.68
C ARG A 46 19.95 -13.21 8.68
N LYS A 47 19.43 -13.76 9.78
CA LYS A 47 18.00 -14.11 9.93
C LYS A 47 17.10 -12.89 10.09
N GLU A 48 17.54 -11.89 10.84
CA GLU A 48 16.75 -10.67 11.07
C GLU A 48 16.68 -9.82 9.80
N CYS A 49 17.79 -9.69 9.07
CA CYS A 49 17.79 -9.04 7.76
C CYS A 49 16.85 -9.73 6.78
N PHE A 50 16.85 -11.07 6.72
CA PHE A 50 15.99 -11.81 5.81
C PHE A 50 14.50 -11.56 6.11
N TRP A 51 14.12 -11.55 7.39
CA TRP A 51 12.74 -11.28 7.79
C TRP A 51 12.32 -9.85 7.44
N ASN A 52 13.18 -8.87 7.74
CA ASN A 52 12.86 -7.47 7.49
C ASN A 52 12.73 -7.18 5.98
N ILE A 53 13.65 -7.73 5.17
CA ILE A 53 13.57 -7.63 3.70
C ILE A 53 12.31 -8.32 3.16
N SER A 54 11.98 -9.50 3.68
CA SER A 54 10.84 -10.27 3.17
C SER A 54 9.52 -9.57 3.46
N PHE A 55 9.38 -8.99 4.65
CA PHE A 55 8.19 -8.22 5.01
C PHE A 55 8.01 -6.99 4.13
N TYR A 56 9.10 -6.24 3.90
CA TYR A 56 9.12 -5.08 3.00
C TYR A 56 8.70 -5.46 1.57
N LEU A 57 9.21 -6.58 1.05
CA LEU A 57 8.90 -7.03 -0.31
C LEU A 57 7.42 -7.40 -0.46
N VAL A 58 6.82 -8.03 0.56
CA VAL A 58 5.38 -8.33 0.58
C VAL A 58 4.53 -7.05 0.60
N LEU A 59 4.89 -6.07 1.43
CA LEU A 59 4.19 -4.78 1.49
C LEU A 59 4.24 -4.05 0.15
N ASN A 60 5.39 -4.04 -0.52
CA ASN A 60 5.55 -3.38 -1.82
C ASN A 60 4.69 -4.04 -2.92
N VAL A 61 4.58 -5.37 -2.89
CA VAL A 61 3.69 -6.11 -3.79
C VAL A 61 2.22 -5.75 -3.50
N VAL A 62 1.81 -5.71 -2.23
CA VAL A 62 0.44 -5.31 -1.84
C VAL A 62 0.14 -3.87 -2.26
N GLN A 63 1.09 -2.95 -2.09
CA GLN A 63 0.96 -1.56 -2.53
C GLN A 63 0.77 -1.46 -4.05
N SER A 64 1.52 -2.25 -4.82
CA SER A 64 1.39 -2.33 -6.29
C SER A 64 0.02 -2.88 -6.72
N PHE A 65 -0.50 -3.90 -6.02
CA PHE A 65 -1.86 -4.39 -6.25
C PHE A 65 -2.92 -3.34 -5.92
N ASN A 66 -2.75 -2.58 -4.83
CA ASN A 66 -3.68 -1.50 -4.48
C ASN A 66 -3.67 -0.38 -5.54
N PHE A 67 -2.51 -0.01 -6.09
CA PHE A 67 -2.43 0.97 -7.18
C PHE A 67 -3.18 0.51 -8.43
N SER A 68 -3.01 -0.75 -8.84
CA SER A 68 -3.74 -1.29 -9.99
C SER A 68 -5.25 -1.38 -9.72
N ALA A 69 -5.66 -1.82 -8.54
CA ALA A 69 -7.07 -1.83 -8.14
C ALA A 69 -7.72 -0.44 -8.19
N MET A 70 -7.05 0.58 -7.66
CA MET A 70 -7.52 1.97 -7.74
C MET A 70 -7.57 2.49 -9.19
N ALA A 71 -6.59 2.12 -10.03
CA ALA A 71 -6.59 2.51 -11.43
C ALA A 71 -7.80 1.92 -12.17
N PHE A 72 -8.13 0.64 -11.93
CA PHE A 72 -9.31 0.00 -12.50
C PHE A 72 -10.61 0.62 -11.99
N ASP A 73 -10.71 0.96 -10.70
CA ASP A 73 -11.87 1.65 -10.13
C ASP A 73 -12.15 2.98 -10.84
N ARG A 74 -11.10 3.78 -11.08
CA ARG A 74 -11.19 5.02 -11.86
C ARG A 74 -11.53 4.77 -13.32
N LEU A 75 -10.96 3.75 -13.95
CA LEU A 75 -11.26 3.39 -15.34
C LEU A 75 -12.72 2.94 -15.49
N TYR A 76 -13.23 2.19 -14.53
CA TYR A 76 -14.62 1.73 -14.50
C TYR A 76 -15.58 2.91 -14.33
N ALA A 77 -15.27 3.85 -13.43
CA ALA A 77 -16.04 5.08 -13.25
C ALA A 77 -16.07 5.98 -14.51
N LEU A 78 -15.00 5.97 -15.32
CA LEU A 78 -14.91 6.74 -16.57
C LEU A 78 -15.55 6.03 -17.77
N SER A 79 -15.39 4.70 -17.88
CA SER A 79 -15.86 3.90 -19.02
C SER A 79 -17.36 3.61 -18.96
N VAL A 80 -17.95 3.60 -17.77
CA VAL A 80 -19.40 3.52 -17.58
C VAL A 80 -19.89 4.85 -16.99
N PRO A 81 -20.01 5.92 -17.80
CA PRO A 81 -20.78 7.08 -17.40
C PRO A 81 -22.25 6.65 -17.37
N MET A 82 -22.69 6.08 -16.24
CA MET A 82 -24.09 5.74 -16.01
C MET A 82 -24.95 6.97 -16.27
N ARG A 83 -25.93 6.80 -17.16
CA ARG A 83 -27.05 7.69 -17.44
C ARG A 83 -27.74 8.19 -16.16
#